data_AF-A0AAQ3WGG8-F1
#
_entry.id   AF-A0AAQ3WGG8-F1
#
_cell.length_a   1.000
_cell.length_b   1.000
_cell.length_c   1.000
_cell.angle_alpha   90.00
_cell.angle_beta   90.00
_cell.angle_gamma   90.00
#
_symmetry.space_group_name_H-M   'P 1'
#
loop_
_entity.id
_entity.type
_entity.pdbx_description
1 polymer ?
#
loop_
_entity_poly.entity_id
_entity_poly.type
_entity_poly.pdbx_seq_one_letter_code
_entity_poly.pdbx_strand_id
1 'polypeptide(L)'
;MLRVVVSSLPSLGPLLRRRPLLNHKPLLRTRPTPRRPFRALSSLAPPAAAAAATPSAAGAAEEVAVEEHLERCAAAGRAPLRVAVLVSGGVDSSVALRLLHAAGHHCTAFYLKIWFQEDFRNFWSECPWDEDLKYTQAVCDKIDVPLEVVHLSDEYWNHVVSHIINEYRCGRTPNPDVLCNTRIKFGAFLEAIENLGFDYIASGHYAHVVHPSAENSEMPSVLQLSKDKVKDQTYFLSHLSQSQLRRLLFPLGCITKDEVRRLATQMDLPNQARKDSQGICFLGKVKFSEFVERHIGEMEGIILEAESGDYLGKHRGFWFYTIGQRQGLRLPGGPWYVVEKDVQNNVVFVSRNYYSLDKRRRTFRVGSLNWFENDGPGNSERLKCKVRHSPEFHDCTVIKQCTEENGDVLVVHLSEDDQGLAAGQFAAFYREKSCLGSGIILDSWDEMSFPVCSRALEIAKLEDKSSLGKPVRIVNLEHTVKPEQQEAIKVG
;
A
#
# COMPACT_ATOMS: atom_id res chain seq x y z
N MET A 1 -40.17 32.96 33.75
CA MET A 1 -39.01 33.80 34.12
C MET A 1 -37.74 33.02 33.88
N LEU A 2 -37.07 33.24 32.75
CA LEU A 2 -35.64 33.60 32.63
C LEU A 2 -35.30 33.52 31.14
N ARG A 3 -34.87 34.66 30.60
CA ARG A 3 -34.38 34.84 29.24
C ARG A 3 -33.03 34.15 29.11
N VAL A 4 -32.82 33.42 28.01
CA VAL A 4 -31.46 33.21 27.48
C VAL A 4 -31.41 33.84 26.10
N VAL A 5 -30.44 34.72 25.96
CA VAL A 5 -30.20 35.64 24.85
C VAL A 5 -29.55 34.86 23.71
N VAL A 6 -30.18 34.88 22.54
CA VAL A 6 -29.60 34.38 21.29
C VAL A 6 -28.73 35.49 20.72
N SER A 7 -27.40 35.35 20.81
CA SER A 7 -26.46 36.27 20.18
C SER A 7 -26.31 35.94 18.70
N SER A 8 -26.85 36.82 17.87
CA SER A 8 -26.67 36.91 16.42
C SER A 8 -25.21 37.21 16.06
N LEU A 9 -24.54 36.28 15.38
CA LEU A 9 -23.30 36.54 14.65
C LEU A 9 -23.64 37.00 13.21
N PRO A 10 -22.96 38.03 12.67
CA PRO A 10 -23.29 38.59 11.37
C PRO A 10 -22.76 37.73 10.21
N SER A 11 -23.59 37.64 9.17
CA SER A 11 -23.32 37.06 7.87
C SER A 11 -22.14 37.74 7.16
N LEU A 12 -21.06 37.01 6.90
CA LEU A 12 -20.03 37.39 5.94
C LEU A 12 -20.42 36.86 4.56
N GLY A 13 -21.08 37.71 3.77
CA GLY A 13 -21.32 37.48 2.35
C GLY A 13 -20.05 37.71 1.51
N PRO A 14 -19.92 37.07 0.34
CA PRO A 14 -18.71 37.06 -0.46
C PRO A 14 -18.64 38.32 -1.33
N LEU A 15 -17.52 39.06 -1.22
CA LEU A 15 -17.17 40.14 -2.14
C LEU A 15 -15.78 39.84 -2.69
N LEU A 16 -15.71 39.35 -3.93
CA LEU A 16 -14.78 39.87 -4.92
C LEU A 16 -15.26 39.50 -6.33
N ARG A 17 -15.42 40.57 -7.12
CA ARG A 17 -16.04 40.65 -8.43
C ARG A 17 -15.20 39.97 -9.51
N ARG A 18 -15.91 39.28 -10.40
CA ARG A 18 -15.49 39.06 -11.79
C ARG A 18 -15.32 40.40 -12.51
N ARG A 19 -14.21 40.57 -13.24
CA ARG A 19 -14.21 41.31 -14.52
C ARG A 19 -13.41 40.52 -15.57
N PRO A 20 -13.92 40.44 -16.81
CA PRO A 20 -13.33 39.65 -17.90
C PRO A 20 -12.42 40.51 -18.80
N LEU A 21 -11.82 39.82 -19.79
CA LEU A 21 -11.16 40.28 -21.02
C LEU A 21 -9.64 40.15 -20.98
N LEU A 22 -9.13 39.15 -21.72
CA LEU A 22 -8.34 39.40 -22.93
C LEU A 22 -8.39 38.18 -23.85
N ASN A 23 -8.80 38.45 -25.09
CA ASN A 23 -8.82 37.58 -26.25
C ASN A 23 -7.42 37.02 -26.57
N HIS A 24 -7.31 35.72 -26.81
CA HIS A 24 -6.35 35.20 -27.78
C HIS A 24 -7.05 34.29 -28.79
N LYS A 25 -6.95 34.69 -30.05
CA LYS A 25 -7.44 34.04 -31.26
C LYS A 25 -6.78 32.67 -31.48
N PRO A 26 -7.41 31.78 -32.27
CA PRO A 26 -7.04 30.38 -32.37
C PRO A 26 -5.81 30.18 -33.27
N LEU A 27 -4.81 29.44 -32.79
CA LEU A 27 -3.71 28.97 -33.62
C LEU A 27 -4.12 27.68 -34.35
N LEU A 28 -4.44 27.89 -35.64
CA LEU A 28 -4.18 27.03 -36.80
C LEU A 28 -3.94 25.53 -36.55
N ARG A 29 -4.98 24.76 -36.91
CA ARG A 29 -4.91 23.37 -37.39
C ARG A 29 -3.71 23.16 -38.33
N THR A 30 -2.73 22.38 -37.91
CA THR A 30 -1.80 21.70 -38.82
C THR A 30 -2.39 20.36 -39.23
N ARG A 31 -2.50 20.16 -40.55
CA ARG A 31 -3.06 18.97 -41.22
C ARG A 31 -2.34 17.68 -40.78
N PRO A 32 -3.05 16.54 -40.66
CA PRO A 32 -2.41 15.24 -40.59
C PRO A 32 -1.83 14.88 -41.97
N THR A 33 -0.58 14.42 -41.99
CA THR A 33 0.06 13.80 -43.14
C THR A 33 -0.59 12.43 -43.43
N PRO A 34 -0.72 12.02 -44.71
CA PRO A 34 -1.42 10.78 -45.04
C PRO A 34 -0.57 9.56 -44.67
N ARG A 35 -1.10 8.71 -43.78
CA ARG A 35 -0.57 7.37 -43.53
C ARG A 35 -0.75 6.52 -44.81
N ARG A 36 0.36 5.94 -45.28
CA ARG A 36 0.41 4.99 -46.40
C ARG A 36 -0.41 3.73 -46.07
N PRO A 37 -1.07 3.11 -47.07
CA PRO A 37 -1.88 1.91 -46.84
C PRO A 37 -1.02 0.68 -46.56
N PHE A 38 -1.57 -0.20 -45.72
CA PHE A 38 -1.07 -1.54 -45.40
C PHE A 38 -0.70 -2.32 -46.67
N ARG A 39 0.54 -2.83 -46.72
CA ARG A 39 0.98 -3.78 -47.73
C ARG A 39 0.75 -5.18 -47.19
N ALA A 40 -0.16 -5.92 -47.82
CA ALA A 40 -0.38 -7.33 -47.56
C ALA A 40 0.92 -8.10 -47.81
N LEU A 41 1.38 -8.88 -46.82
CA LEU A 41 2.45 -9.85 -47.00
C LEU A 41 1.84 -11.23 -47.24
N SER A 42 2.18 -11.74 -48.42
CA SER A 42 1.88 -13.06 -48.96
C SER A 42 2.47 -14.18 -48.09
N SER A 43 1.74 -15.29 -48.07
CA SER A 43 2.11 -16.60 -47.53
C SER A 43 3.50 -17.08 -47.97
N LEU A 44 4.28 -17.59 -47.02
CA LEU A 44 5.41 -18.48 -47.27
C LEU A 44 5.21 -19.78 -46.48
N ALA A 45 5.37 -20.90 -47.18
CA ALA A 45 5.21 -22.27 -46.71
C ALA A 45 6.35 -22.69 -45.74
N PRO A 46 6.14 -23.74 -44.91
CA PRO A 46 7.04 -24.07 -43.80
C PRO A 46 8.30 -24.84 -44.25
N PRO A 47 9.45 -24.70 -43.54
CA PRO A 47 10.58 -25.60 -43.72
C PRO A 47 10.42 -26.89 -42.91
N ALA A 48 11.08 -27.93 -43.40
CA ALA A 48 10.96 -29.33 -43.01
C ALA A 48 11.41 -29.66 -41.58
N ALA A 49 10.82 -30.75 -41.07
CA ALA A 49 10.99 -31.32 -39.74
C ALA A 49 12.46 -31.67 -39.39
N ALA A 50 12.92 -31.15 -38.26
CA ALA A 50 14.09 -31.64 -37.55
C ALA A 50 13.64 -32.59 -36.42
N ALA A 51 14.34 -33.71 -36.28
CA ALA A 51 13.99 -34.83 -35.42
C ALA A 51 13.88 -34.44 -33.94
N ALA A 52 12.78 -34.87 -33.31
CA ALA A 52 12.51 -34.70 -31.89
C ALA A 52 13.46 -35.54 -31.04
N ALA A 53 14.19 -34.88 -30.14
CA ALA A 53 14.88 -35.54 -29.04
C ALA A 53 13.86 -35.85 -27.93
N THR A 54 13.88 -37.07 -27.40
CA THR A 54 13.01 -37.51 -26.30
C THR A 54 13.37 -36.76 -25.02
N PRO A 55 12.39 -36.17 -24.30
CA PRO A 55 12.68 -35.45 -23.06
C PRO A 55 13.10 -36.43 -21.95
N SER A 56 14.12 -36.02 -21.19
CA SER A 56 14.51 -36.66 -19.92
C SER A 56 13.33 -36.69 -18.95
N ALA A 57 13.25 -37.68 -18.05
CA ALA A 57 12.19 -37.80 -17.05
C ALA A 57 12.05 -36.56 -16.15
N ALA A 58 13.11 -35.77 -15.97
CA ALA A 58 13.06 -34.47 -15.31
C ALA A 58 12.38 -33.38 -16.18
N GLY A 59 12.65 -33.37 -17.48
CA GLY A 59 12.01 -32.46 -18.44
C GLY A 59 10.53 -32.77 -18.65
N ALA A 60 10.12 -34.04 -18.60
CA ALA A 60 8.72 -34.44 -18.70
C ALA A 60 7.90 -34.03 -17.47
N ALA A 61 8.46 -34.14 -16.25
CA ALA A 61 7.81 -33.62 -15.04
C ALA A 61 7.75 -32.08 -15.01
N GLU A 62 8.73 -31.42 -15.65
CA GLU A 62 8.81 -29.96 -15.76
C GLU A 62 7.86 -29.36 -16.82
N GLU A 63 7.68 -30.01 -17.97
CA GLU A 63 6.68 -29.62 -18.98
C GLU A 63 5.25 -29.75 -18.42
N VAL A 64 4.96 -30.82 -17.67
CA VAL A 64 3.67 -31.05 -17.00
C VAL A 64 3.31 -29.94 -16.01
N ALA A 65 4.29 -29.37 -15.29
CA ALA A 65 4.03 -28.29 -14.34
C ALA A 65 3.69 -26.96 -15.02
N VAL A 66 4.31 -26.67 -16.18
CA VAL A 66 3.96 -25.50 -16.99
C VAL A 66 2.57 -25.71 -17.60
N GLU A 67 2.27 -26.89 -18.12
CA GLU A 67 0.98 -27.25 -18.72
C GLU A 67 -0.18 -27.15 -17.70
N GLU A 68 -0.02 -27.62 -16.45
CA GLU A 68 -1.01 -27.47 -15.37
C GLU A 68 -1.30 -25.99 -15.04
N HIS A 69 -0.29 -25.12 -15.09
CA HIS A 69 -0.46 -23.67 -14.88
C HIS A 69 -1.12 -22.98 -16.08
N LEU A 70 -0.82 -23.44 -17.29
CA LEU A 70 -1.45 -22.97 -18.52
C LEU A 70 -2.92 -23.40 -18.60
N GLU A 71 -3.27 -24.61 -18.19
CA GLU A 71 -4.66 -25.09 -18.08
C GLU A 71 -5.50 -24.31 -17.06
N ARG A 72 -4.87 -23.68 -16.05
CA ARG A 72 -5.56 -22.83 -15.08
C ARG A 72 -5.72 -21.39 -15.55
N CYS A 73 -4.76 -20.88 -16.32
CA CYS A 73 -4.84 -19.56 -16.94
C CYS A 73 -5.78 -19.58 -18.14
N ALA A 74 -5.77 -20.68 -18.91
CA ALA A 74 -6.80 -20.99 -19.87
C ALA A 74 -8.07 -21.28 -19.07
N ALA A 75 -9.01 -20.35 -19.03
CA ALA A 75 -10.34 -20.68 -18.53
C ALA A 75 -10.88 -21.83 -19.40
N ALA A 76 -10.80 -23.07 -18.92
CA ALA A 76 -11.13 -24.28 -19.66
C ALA A 76 -12.50 -24.11 -20.35
N GLY A 77 -12.49 -24.01 -21.69
CA GLY A 77 -13.69 -23.85 -22.52
C GLY A 77 -14.15 -22.41 -22.83
N ARG A 78 -13.41 -21.36 -22.44
CA ARG A 78 -13.70 -19.97 -22.87
C ARG A 78 -12.90 -19.59 -24.13
N ALA A 79 -13.52 -18.78 -24.98
CA ALA A 79 -12.84 -18.15 -26.12
C ALA A 79 -11.62 -17.33 -25.65
N PRO A 80 -10.58 -17.16 -26.50
CA PRO A 80 -9.44 -16.30 -26.20
C PRO A 80 -9.88 -14.90 -25.71
N LEU A 81 -9.50 -14.56 -24.48
CA LEU A 81 -9.79 -13.26 -23.87
C LEU A 81 -8.82 -12.19 -24.39
N ARG A 82 -9.27 -10.94 -24.41
CA ARG A 82 -8.44 -9.75 -24.60
C ARG A 82 -8.03 -9.22 -23.23
N VAL A 83 -6.74 -9.31 -22.90
CA VAL A 83 -6.24 -8.99 -21.55
C VAL A 83 -5.23 -7.84 -21.60
N ALA A 84 -5.52 -6.77 -20.86
CA ALA A 84 -4.57 -5.68 -20.62
C ALA A 84 -3.66 -6.06 -19.44
N VAL A 85 -2.36 -6.24 -19.66
CA VAL A 85 -1.44 -6.73 -18.63
C VAL A 85 -0.56 -5.59 -18.14
N LEU A 86 -0.71 -5.23 -16.86
CA LEU A 86 0.15 -4.25 -16.21
C LEU A 86 1.54 -4.83 -15.94
N VAL A 87 2.55 -4.19 -16.52
CA VAL A 87 3.97 -4.59 -16.45
C VAL A 87 4.82 -3.50 -15.81
N SER A 88 5.79 -3.90 -14.99
CA SER A 88 6.66 -2.98 -14.22
C SER A 88 8.15 -3.15 -14.49
N GLY A 89 8.52 -4.04 -15.43
CA GLY A 89 9.90 -4.49 -15.63
C GLY A 89 10.38 -5.51 -14.59
N GLY A 90 9.56 -5.81 -13.57
CA GLY A 90 9.83 -6.86 -12.58
C GLY A 90 9.45 -8.25 -13.09
N VAL A 91 10.11 -9.27 -12.54
CA VAL A 91 9.94 -10.68 -12.95
C VAL A 91 8.50 -11.16 -12.80
N ASP A 92 7.81 -10.74 -11.74
CA ASP A 92 6.46 -11.21 -11.43
C ASP A 92 5.48 -10.82 -12.56
N SER A 93 5.50 -9.56 -12.98
CA SER A 93 4.66 -9.10 -14.09
C SER A 93 5.03 -9.75 -15.43
N SER A 94 6.32 -10.06 -15.64
CA SER A 94 6.78 -10.73 -16.86
C SER A 94 6.34 -12.18 -16.95
N VAL A 95 6.39 -12.91 -15.82
CA VAL A 95 5.88 -14.29 -15.75
C VAL A 95 4.36 -14.30 -15.89
N ALA A 96 3.64 -13.38 -15.24
CA ALA A 96 2.19 -13.25 -15.37
C ALA A 96 1.78 -13.00 -16.84
N LEU A 97 2.47 -12.09 -17.53
CA LEU A 97 2.25 -11.83 -18.95
C LEU A 97 2.51 -13.08 -19.80
N ARG A 98 3.63 -13.76 -19.58
CA ARG A 98 4.00 -14.96 -20.34
C ARG A 98 3.03 -16.12 -20.13
N LEU A 99 2.53 -16.32 -18.91
CA LEU A 99 1.53 -17.34 -18.61
C LEU A 99 0.21 -17.08 -19.36
N LEU A 100 -0.28 -15.84 -19.36
CA LEU A 100 -1.51 -15.47 -20.09
C LEU A 100 -1.34 -15.61 -21.61
N HIS A 101 -0.20 -15.18 -22.14
CA HIS A 101 0.11 -15.32 -23.56
C HIS A 101 0.18 -16.80 -23.97
N ALA A 102 0.89 -17.63 -23.20
CA ALA A 102 1.01 -19.06 -23.47
C ALA A 102 -0.32 -19.82 -23.29
N ALA A 103 -1.24 -19.31 -22.48
CA ALA A 103 -2.62 -19.82 -22.37
C ALA A 103 -3.50 -19.45 -23.59
N GLY A 104 -2.96 -18.72 -24.58
CA GLY A 104 -3.65 -18.40 -25.82
C GLY A 104 -4.49 -17.11 -25.78
N HIS A 105 -4.31 -16.26 -24.77
CA HIS A 105 -5.03 -14.98 -24.69
C HIS A 105 -4.38 -13.87 -25.51
N HIS A 106 -5.19 -12.96 -26.01
CA HIS A 106 -4.75 -11.76 -26.71
C HIS A 106 -4.28 -10.70 -25.70
N CYS A 107 -2.99 -10.72 -25.40
CA CYS A 107 -2.39 -9.82 -24.41
C CYS A 107 -1.93 -8.50 -25.04
N THR A 108 -2.11 -7.40 -24.31
CA THR A 108 -1.41 -6.13 -24.56
C THR A 108 -0.78 -5.68 -23.25
N ALA A 109 0.52 -5.46 -23.26
CA ALA A 109 1.26 -5.01 -22.09
C ALA A 109 1.14 -3.49 -21.92
N PHE A 110 0.96 -3.04 -20.70
CA PHE A 110 0.87 -1.62 -20.35
C PHE A 110 1.86 -1.29 -19.23
N TYR A 111 2.77 -0.35 -19.51
CA TYR A 111 3.67 0.23 -18.52
C TYR A 111 3.11 1.57 -18.01
N LEU A 112 2.88 1.68 -16.71
CA LEU A 112 2.35 2.91 -16.09
C LEU A 112 3.52 3.83 -15.70
N LYS A 113 3.67 4.94 -16.43
CA LYS A 113 4.63 5.98 -16.11
C LYS A 113 4.00 6.97 -15.12
N ILE A 114 4.28 6.76 -13.84
CA ILE A 114 3.81 7.59 -12.71
C ILE A 114 4.90 8.53 -12.15
N TRP A 115 6.04 8.63 -12.85
CA TRP A 115 7.20 9.44 -12.43
C TRP A 115 7.07 10.87 -12.95
N PHE A 116 7.49 11.85 -12.15
CA PHE A 116 7.31 13.27 -12.44
C PHE A 116 8.40 13.87 -13.34
N GLN A 117 8.44 13.56 -14.63
CA GLN A 117 9.38 14.27 -15.50
C GLN A 117 8.96 15.74 -15.70
N GLU A 118 9.96 16.61 -15.53
CA GLU A 118 9.99 18.06 -15.82
C GLU A 118 9.54 19.00 -14.68
N ASP A 119 10.44 19.98 -14.44
CA ASP A 119 10.40 21.17 -13.59
C ASP A 119 9.91 21.02 -12.13
N PHE A 120 10.85 21.20 -11.20
CA PHE A 120 10.68 21.20 -9.74
C PHE A 120 10.23 19.89 -9.08
N ARG A 121 9.76 18.88 -9.82
CA ARG A 121 9.10 17.69 -9.24
C ARG A 121 9.93 16.40 -9.30
N ASN A 122 11.01 16.36 -10.06
CA ASN A 122 12.04 15.32 -10.00
C ASN A 122 13.42 15.96 -9.85
N PHE A 123 14.04 15.79 -8.69
CA PHE A 123 15.38 16.31 -8.39
C PHE A 123 16.49 15.28 -8.67
N TRP A 124 16.21 14.27 -9.49
CA TRP A 124 16.97 13.02 -9.53
C TRP A 124 17.80 12.91 -10.80
N SER A 125 19.10 12.65 -10.65
CA SER A 125 20.09 12.55 -11.74
C SER A 125 19.97 11.28 -12.58
N GLU A 126 19.25 10.27 -12.10
CA GLU A 126 18.98 9.02 -12.82
C GLU A 126 17.47 8.76 -12.77
N CYS A 127 16.86 8.55 -13.93
CA CYS A 127 15.44 8.22 -14.06
C CYS A 127 15.25 6.70 -13.86
N PRO A 128 14.71 6.21 -12.73
CA PRO A 128 14.63 4.77 -12.45
C PRO A 128 13.73 4.02 -13.44
N TRP A 129 12.77 4.72 -14.04
CA TRP A 129 11.79 4.15 -14.98
C TRP A 129 12.38 3.72 -16.32
N ASP A 130 13.51 4.29 -16.74
CA ASP A 130 14.12 3.96 -18.04
C ASP A 130 14.64 2.51 -18.04
N GLU A 131 15.25 2.07 -16.94
CA GLU A 131 15.69 0.68 -16.77
C GLU A 131 14.50 -0.29 -16.71
N ASP A 132 13.44 0.07 -15.96
CA ASP A 132 12.21 -0.73 -15.90
C ASP A 132 11.58 -0.90 -17.29
N LEU A 133 11.52 0.18 -18.07
CA LEU A 133 10.93 0.17 -19.40
C LEU A 133 11.78 -0.65 -20.37
N LYS A 134 13.12 -0.57 -20.29
CA LYS A 134 14.03 -1.43 -21.07
C LYS A 134 13.78 -2.91 -20.83
N TYR A 135 13.68 -3.34 -19.57
CA TYR A 135 13.33 -4.72 -19.25
C TYR A 135 11.95 -5.11 -19.75
N THR A 136 10.98 -4.19 -19.61
CA THR A 136 9.62 -4.42 -20.09
C THR A 136 9.59 -4.63 -21.59
N GLN A 137 10.26 -3.75 -22.36
CA GLN A 137 10.37 -3.85 -23.81
C GLN A 137 11.04 -5.17 -24.21
N ALA A 138 12.18 -5.51 -23.60
CA ALA A 138 12.90 -6.76 -23.92
C ALA A 138 12.05 -8.01 -23.67
N VAL A 139 11.25 -8.03 -22.59
CA VAL A 139 10.31 -9.12 -22.31
C VAL A 139 9.21 -9.18 -23.38
N CYS A 140 8.60 -8.03 -23.72
CA CYS A 140 7.54 -7.95 -24.72
C CYS A 140 8.01 -8.37 -26.11
N ASP A 141 9.20 -7.91 -26.53
CA ASP A 141 9.83 -8.28 -27.81
C ASP A 141 10.10 -9.78 -27.89
N LYS A 142 10.54 -10.41 -26.80
CA LYS A 142 10.82 -11.85 -26.76
C LYS A 142 9.58 -12.70 -26.97
N ILE A 143 8.43 -12.24 -26.48
CA ILE A 143 7.17 -13.01 -26.48
C ILE A 143 6.17 -12.52 -27.54
N ASP A 144 6.56 -11.55 -28.37
CA ASP A 144 5.74 -10.91 -29.41
C ASP A 144 4.40 -10.34 -28.88
N VAL A 145 4.48 -9.56 -27.80
CA VAL A 145 3.32 -8.86 -27.22
C VAL A 145 3.48 -7.34 -27.41
N PRO A 146 2.44 -6.62 -27.86
CA PRO A 146 2.49 -5.16 -27.96
C PRO A 146 2.63 -4.50 -26.58
N LEU A 147 3.49 -3.49 -26.48
CA LEU A 147 3.71 -2.68 -25.28
C LEU A 147 3.24 -1.24 -25.49
N GLU A 148 2.40 -0.76 -24.58
CA GLU A 148 1.93 0.62 -24.52
C GLU A 148 2.40 1.30 -23.22
N VAL A 149 2.74 2.58 -23.31
CA VAL A 149 3.13 3.39 -22.15
C VAL A 149 2.02 4.38 -21.82
N VAL A 150 1.49 4.30 -20.60
CA VAL A 150 0.42 5.19 -20.13
C VAL A 150 0.99 6.15 -19.10
N HIS A 151 0.86 7.45 -19.37
CA HIS A 151 1.30 8.50 -18.47
C HIS A 151 0.19 8.78 -17.45
N LEU A 152 0.48 8.55 -16.17
CA LEU A 152 -0.47 8.75 -15.06
C LEU A 152 0.15 9.56 -13.92
N SER A 153 1.16 10.39 -14.22
CA SER A 153 1.90 11.15 -13.20
C SER A 153 1.00 12.15 -12.49
N ASP A 154 0.13 12.87 -13.20
CA ASP A 154 -0.77 13.86 -12.58
C ASP A 154 -1.83 13.19 -11.70
N GLU A 155 -2.42 12.09 -12.16
CA GLU A 155 -3.35 11.27 -11.41
C GLU A 155 -2.68 10.71 -10.15
N TYR A 156 -1.43 10.23 -10.27
CA TYR A 156 -0.66 9.75 -9.13
C TYR A 156 -0.40 10.86 -8.11
N TRP A 157 -0.04 12.05 -8.57
CA TRP A 157 0.17 13.20 -7.69
C TRP A 157 -1.12 13.57 -6.93
N ASN A 158 -2.21 13.73 -7.68
CA ASN A 158 -3.47 14.23 -7.14
C ASN A 158 -4.12 13.21 -6.21
N HIS A 159 -4.11 11.93 -6.60
CA HIS A 159 -4.87 10.90 -5.91
C HIS A 159 -4.06 10.12 -4.87
N VAL A 160 -2.73 10.09 -4.94
CA VAL A 160 -1.89 9.32 -4.01
C VAL A 160 -0.98 10.24 -3.21
N VAL A 161 -0.07 10.96 -3.88
CA VAL A 161 0.97 11.76 -3.20
C VAL A 161 0.39 12.88 -2.36
N SER A 162 -0.53 13.67 -2.92
CA SER A 162 -1.14 14.81 -2.21
C SER A 162 -1.91 14.36 -0.98
N HIS A 163 -2.63 13.25 -1.08
CA HIS A 163 -3.33 12.65 0.05
C HIS A 163 -2.35 12.21 1.13
N ILE A 164 -1.28 11.50 0.77
CA ILE A 164 -0.25 11.06 1.72
C ILE A 164 0.34 12.24 2.48
N ILE A 165 0.73 13.29 1.76
CA ILE A 165 1.29 14.51 2.35
C ILE A 165 0.31 15.12 3.38
N ASN A 166 -0.98 15.18 3.03
CA ASN A 166 -2.01 15.70 3.93
C ASN A 166 -2.18 14.82 5.19
N GLU A 167 -2.22 13.50 5.03
CA GLU A 167 -2.31 12.57 6.15
C GLU A 167 -1.13 12.71 7.12
N TYR A 168 0.09 12.88 6.59
CA TYR A 168 1.27 13.15 7.42
C TYR A 168 1.18 14.49 8.16
N ARG A 169 0.66 15.55 7.53
CA ARG A 169 0.39 16.83 8.21
C ARG A 169 -0.60 16.68 9.36
N CYS A 170 -1.53 15.74 9.26
CA CYS A 170 -2.46 15.39 10.34
C CYS A 170 -1.90 14.36 11.34
N GLY A 171 -0.62 13.99 11.25
CA GLY A 171 0.00 13.03 12.15
C GLY A 171 -0.41 11.57 11.94
N ARG A 172 -1.09 11.24 10.84
CA ARG A 172 -1.46 9.87 10.47
C ARG A 172 -0.38 9.21 9.62
N THR A 173 -0.44 7.89 9.49
CA THR A 173 0.51 7.09 8.71
C THR A 173 -0.24 6.36 7.60
N PRO A 174 -0.40 6.98 6.41
CA PRO A 174 -1.14 6.39 5.29
C PRO A 174 -0.39 5.22 4.65
N ASN A 175 -1.09 4.40 3.86
CA ASN A 175 -0.48 3.34 3.06
C ASN A 175 -0.50 3.69 1.55
N PRO A 176 0.63 4.11 0.93
CA PRO A 176 0.68 4.50 -0.48
C PRO A 176 0.30 3.38 -1.45
N ASP A 177 0.61 2.13 -1.11
CA ASP A 177 0.49 1.01 -2.05
C ASP A 177 -0.97 0.56 -2.19
N VAL A 178 -1.74 0.58 -1.09
CA VAL A 178 -3.21 0.39 -1.14
C VAL A 178 -3.84 1.45 -2.05
N LEU A 179 -3.46 2.72 -1.87
CA LEU A 179 -3.99 3.82 -2.68
C LEU A 179 -3.57 3.75 -4.16
N CYS A 180 -2.33 3.34 -4.44
CA CYS A 180 -1.84 3.13 -5.79
C CYS A 180 -2.66 2.04 -6.51
N ASN A 181 -2.96 0.93 -5.84
CA ASN A 181 -3.80 -0.11 -6.42
C ASN A 181 -5.23 0.39 -6.69
N THR A 182 -5.88 0.97 -5.68
CA THR A 182 -7.28 1.42 -5.81
C THR A 182 -7.47 2.60 -6.76
N ARG A 183 -6.57 3.59 -6.75
CA ARG A 183 -6.78 4.86 -7.46
C ARG A 183 -6.04 4.94 -8.79
N ILE A 184 -4.96 4.17 -8.98
CA ILE A 184 -4.10 4.29 -10.16
C ILE A 184 -4.14 3.02 -11.00
N LYS A 185 -3.62 1.89 -10.50
CA LYS A 185 -3.53 0.65 -11.28
C LYS A 185 -4.89 0.12 -11.72
N PHE A 186 -5.87 0.18 -10.82
CA PHE A 186 -7.22 -0.31 -11.08
C PHE A 186 -8.28 0.80 -11.01
N GLY A 187 -7.85 2.06 -10.88
CA GLY A 187 -8.69 3.26 -10.98
C GLY A 187 -8.41 3.98 -12.30
N ALA A 188 -7.56 5.01 -12.28
CA ALA A 188 -7.25 5.84 -13.44
C ALA A 188 -6.85 5.04 -14.70
N PHE A 189 -6.08 3.96 -14.56
CA PHE A 189 -5.75 3.10 -15.70
C PHE A 189 -6.97 2.35 -16.26
N LEU A 190 -7.86 1.84 -15.40
CA LEU A 190 -9.07 1.14 -15.80
C LEU A 190 -9.99 2.06 -16.62
N GLU A 191 -10.12 3.32 -16.19
CA GLU A 191 -10.85 4.38 -16.91
C GLU A 191 -10.19 4.70 -18.25
N ALA A 192 -8.86 4.82 -18.28
CA ALA A 192 -8.12 5.13 -19.51
C ALA A 192 -8.29 4.07 -20.61
N ILE A 193 -8.50 2.80 -20.26
CA ILE A 193 -8.62 1.70 -21.22
C ILE A 193 -10.06 1.21 -21.43
N GLU A 194 -11.06 1.84 -20.80
CA GLU A 194 -12.44 1.34 -20.77
C GLU A 194 -13.00 1.06 -22.17
N ASN A 195 -12.69 1.92 -23.14
CA ASN A 195 -13.21 1.83 -24.51
C ASN A 195 -12.35 1.00 -25.48
N LEU A 196 -11.29 0.35 -25.00
CA LEU A 196 -10.38 -0.44 -25.84
C LEU A 196 -10.84 -1.91 -26.01
N GLY A 197 -11.90 -2.31 -25.32
CA GLY A 197 -12.53 -3.62 -25.43
C GLY A 197 -11.71 -4.76 -24.82
N PHE A 198 -10.99 -4.50 -23.72
CA PHE A 198 -10.34 -5.53 -22.92
C PHE A 198 -11.34 -6.15 -21.94
N ASP A 199 -11.39 -7.47 -21.91
CA ASP A 199 -12.25 -8.24 -21.01
C ASP A 199 -11.76 -8.11 -19.56
N TYR A 200 -10.44 -8.21 -19.37
CA TYR A 200 -9.82 -8.15 -18.04
C TYR A 200 -8.51 -7.34 -18.05
N ILE A 201 -8.15 -6.87 -16.85
CA ILE A 201 -6.82 -6.35 -16.53
C ILE A 201 -6.09 -7.41 -15.71
N ALA A 202 -4.87 -7.75 -16.12
CA ALA A 202 -4.00 -8.60 -15.34
C ALA A 202 -2.82 -7.85 -14.74
N SER A 203 -2.26 -8.38 -13.65
CA SER A 203 -1.00 -7.91 -13.09
C SER A 203 -0.29 -9.03 -12.34
N GLY A 204 1.00 -8.85 -12.05
CA GLY A 204 1.81 -9.79 -11.28
C GLY A 204 1.57 -9.77 -9.77
N HIS A 205 0.35 -9.48 -9.30
CA HIS A 205 0.06 -9.55 -7.87
C HIS A 205 -0.11 -11.00 -7.40
N TYR A 206 0.38 -11.29 -6.20
CA TYR A 206 0.16 -12.55 -5.48
C TYR A 206 -1.16 -12.48 -4.73
N ALA A 207 -2.26 -12.68 -5.45
CA ALA A 207 -3.60 -12.84 -4.92
C ALA A 207 -4.41 -13.66 -5.92
N HIS A 208 -5.55 -14.21 -5.51
CA HIS A 208 -6.42 -14.96 -6.41
C HIS A 208 -7.79 -14.27 -6.51
N VAL A 209 -8.32 -14.13 -7.72
CA VAL A 209 -9.70 -13.62 -7.93
C VAL A 209 -10.54 -14.76 -8.47
N VAL A 210 -11.61 -15.08 -7.75
CA VAL A 210 -12.59 -16.07 -8.17
C VAL A 210 -13.78 -15.32 -8.74
N HIS A 211 -13.98 -15.42 -10.04
CA HIS A 211 -15.18 -14.90 -10.71
C HIS A 211 -16.33 -15.91 -10.62
N PRO A 212 -17.58 -15.44 -10.57
CA PRO A 212 -18.73 -16.33 -10.63
C PRO A 212 -18.79 -17.12 -11.96
N SER A 213 -19.45 -18.27 -11.93
CA SER A 213 -19.79 -19.01 -13.15
C SER A 213 -20.77 -18.23 -14.03
N ALA A 214 -20.88 -18.60 -15.30
CA ALA A 214 -21.83 -17.96 -16.23
C ALA A 214 -23.28 -18.04 -15.73
N GLU A 215 -23.64 -19.15 -15.07
CA GLU A 215 -24.95 -19.40 -14.47
C GLU A 215 -25.24 -18.50 -13.27
N ASN A 216 -24.19 -17.98 -12.60
CA ASN A 216 -24.28 -17.14 -11.40
C ASN A 216 -23.67 -15.76 -11.62
N SER A 217 -23.71 -15.22 -12.84
CA SER A 217 -23.00 -13.97 -13.22
C SER A 217 -23.32 -12.75 -12.35
N GLU A 218 -24.47 -12.75 -11.68
CA GLU A 218 -24.89 -11.71 -10.73
C GLU A 218 -24.06 -11.75 -9.42
N MET A 219 -23.53 -12.91 -9.04
CA MET A 219 -22.75 -13.08 -7.81
C MET A 219 -21.46 -12.23 -7.83
N PRO A 220 -21.03 -11.74 -6.66
CA PRO A 220 -19.78 -11.00 -6.53
C PRO A 220 -18.56 -11.86 -6.91
N SER A 221 -17.54 -11.23 -7.52
CA SER A 221 -16.20 -11.80 -7.55
C SER A 221 -15.57 -11.76 -6.16
N VAL A 222 -14.76 -12.76 -5.83
CA VAL A 222 -14.16 -12.94 -4.50
C VAL A 222 -12.65 -12.81 -4.58
N LEU A 223 -12.07 -11.98 -3.73
CA LEU A 223 -10.61 -11.87 -3.56
C LEU A 223 -10.16 -12.90 -2.53
N GLN A 224 -9.22 -13.77 -2.89
CA GLN A 224 -8.69 -14.83 -2.05
C GLN A 224 -7.18 -14.72 -1.85
N LEU A 225 -6.73 -15.24 -0.70
CA LEU A 225 -5.31 -15.35 -0.35
C LEU A 225 -4.52 -16.09 -1.43
N SER A 226 -3.28 -15.65 -1.64
CA SER A 226 -2.31 -16.38 -2.46
C SER A 226 -1.90 -17.71 -1.83
N LYS A 227 -1.46 -18.66 -2.66
CA LYS A 227 -0.73 -19.87 -2.23
C LYS A 227 0.53 -19.49 -1.43
N ASP A 228 1.19 -18.40 -1.81
CA ASP A 228 2.35 -17.87 -1.10
C ASP A 228 1.92 -16.96 0.05
N LYS A 229 1.99 -17.46 1.28
CA LYS A 229 1.59 -16.70 2.48
C LYS A 229 2.49 -15.50 2.77
N VAL A 230 3.76 -15.55 2.36
CA VAL A 230 4.73 -14.49 2.63
C VAL A 230 4.58 -13.36 1.61
N LYS A 231 4.33 -13.72 0.36
CA LYS A 231 4.09 -12.75 -0.73
C LYS A 231 2.64 -12.34 -0.90
N ASP A 232 1.69 -12.90 -0.14
CA ASP A 232 0.26 -12.60 -0.25
C ASP A 232 -0.01 -11.08 -0.24
N GLN A 233 -0.55 -10.58 -1.34
CA GLN A 233 -0.79 -9.16 -1.59
C GLN A 233 -2.27 -8.76 -1.46
N THR A 234 -3.13 -9.66 -0.97
CA THR A 234 -4.56 -9.34 -0.75
C THR A 234 -4.75 -8.12 0.16
N TYR A 235 -3.86 -7.90 1.13
CA TYR A 235 -3.88 -6.71 1.98
C TYR A 235 -3.87 -5.41 1.16
N PHE A 236 -2.99 -5.31 0.16
CA PHE A 236 -2.89 -4.12 -0.69
C PHE A 236 -4.03 -3.96 -1.70
N LEU A 237 -4.82 -5.02 -1.88
CA LEU A 237 -5.95 -5.10 -2.82
C LEU A 237 -7.30 -5.03 -2.08
N SER A 238 -7.29 -5.07 -0.75
CA SER A 238 -8.47 -5.16 0.11
C SER A 238 -9.38 -3.92 0.07
N HIS A 239 -8.92 -2.83 -0.53
CA HIS A 239 -9.66 -1.57 -0.66
C HIS A 239 -10.11 -1.29 -2.10
N LEU A 240 -10.14 -2.33 -2.94
CA LEU A 240 -10.72 -2.24 -4.28
C LEU A 240 -12.25 -2.25 -4.19
N SER A 241 -12.91 -1.52 -5.07
CA SER A 241 -14.36 -1.66 -5.23
C SER A 241 -14.70 -2.95 -5.97
N GLN A 242 -15.96 -3.38 -5.86
CA GLN A 242 -16.39 -4.59 -6.52
C GLN A 242 -16.43 -4.50 -8.05
N SER A 243 -16.70 -3.32 -8.59
CA SER A 243 -16.61 -3.04 -10.04
C SER A 243 -15.18 -3.17 -10.55
N GLN A 244 -14.20 -2.75 -9.75
CA GLN A 244 -12.78 -2.96 -10.06
C GLN A 244 -12.45 -4.44 -10.00
N LEU A 245 -12.74 -5.13 -8.89
CA LEU A 245 -12.37 -6.53 -8.68
C LEU A 245 -12.91 -7.46 -9.77
N ARG A 246 -14.15 -7.24 -10.25
CA ARG A 246 -14.76 -8.00 -11.35
C ARG A 246 -13.98 -7.96 -12.67
N ARG A 247 -13.10 -6.97 -12.86
CA ARG A 247 -12.30 -6.82 -14.08
C ARG A 247 -10.86 -7.32 -13.93
N LEU A 248 -10.47 -7.94 -12.81
CA LEU A 248 -9.07 -8.28 -12.53
C LEU A 248 -8.73 -9.76 -12.67
N LEU A 249 -7.53 -10.05 -13.19
CA LEU A 249 -6.90 -11.36 -13.19
C LEU A 249 -5.52 -11.29 -12.52
N PHE A 250 -5.21 -12.29 -11.69
CA PHE A 250 -3.92 -12.40 -11.02
C PHE A 250 -3.32 -13.79 -11.27
N PRO A 251 -2.54 -13.97 -12.35
CA PRO A 251 -2.02 -15.28 -12.75
C PRO A 251 -1.09 -15.93 -11.70
N LEU A 252 -0.52 -15.14 -10.79
CA LEU A 252 0.43 -15.64 -9.79
C LEU A 252 -0.22 -16.09 -8.48
N GLY A 253 -1.54 -15.93 -8.31
CA GLY A 253 -2.24 -16.25 -7.05
C GLY A 253 -2.08 -17.68 -6.57
N CYS A 254 -1.83 -18.62 -7.50
CA CYS A 254 -1.68 -20.05 -7.20
C CYS A 254 -0.23 -20.52 -7.27
N ILE A 255 0.74 -19.61 -7.35
CA ILE A 255 2.16 -19.91 -7.61
C ILE A 255 3.02 -19.27 -6.51
N THR A 256 3.99 -20.02 -5.97
CA THR A 256 4.93 -19.47 -4.98
C THR A 256 5.97 -18.58 -5.63
N LYS A 257 6.61 -17.69 -4.86
CA LYS A 257 7.68 -16.84 -5.38
C LYS A 257 8.82 -17.64 -6.03
N ASP A 258 9.20 -18.75 -5.41
CA ASP A 258 10.27 -19.61 -5.90
C ASP A 258 9.86 -20.32 -7.20
N GLU A 259 8.60 -20.76 -7.31
CA GLU A 259 8.02 -21.26 -8.56
C GLU A 259 8.05 -20.18 -9.65
N VAL A 260 7.66 -18.93 -9.35
CA VAL A 260 7.74 -17.81 -10.31
C VAL A 260 9.17 -17.57 -10.81
N ARG A 261 10.18 -17.66 -9.93
CA ARG A 261 11.60 -17.51 -10.32
C ARG A 261 12.10 -18.64 -11.19
N ARG A 262 11.68 -19.88 -10.91
CA ARG A 262 11.96 -21.04 -11.77
C ARG A 262 11.31 -20.88 -13.15
N LEU A 263 10.03 -20.52 -13.19
CA LEU A 263 9.31 -20.27 -14.45
C LEU A 263 9.99 -19.17 -15.27
N ALA A 264 10.40 -18.07 -14.64
CA ALA A 264 11.12 -17.00 -15.32
C ALA A 264 12.41 -17.50 -16.00
N THR A 265 13.11 -18.44 -15.35
CA THR A 265 14.34 -19.05 -15.86
C THR A 265 14.07 -20.03 -16.99
N GLN A 266 13.07 -20.89 -16.84
CA GLN A 266 12.63 -21.84 -17.87
C GLN A 266 12.10 -21.15 -19.12
N MET A 267 11.41 -20.02 -18.94
CA MET A 267 10.89 -19.18 -20.01
C MET A 267 11.97 -18.27 -20.65
N ASP A 268 13.20 -18.34 -20.13
CA ASP A 268 14.37 -17.55 -20.52
C ASP A 268 14.07 -16.03 -20.56
N LEU A 269 13.36 -15.53 -19.54
CA LEU A 269 12.95 -14.13 -19.51
C LEU A 269 14.17 -13.20 -19.33
N PRO A 270 14.30 -12.11 -20.11
CA PRO A 270 15.45 -11.21 -20.03
C PRO A 270 15.71 -10.61 -18.63
N ASN A 271 14.68 -10.52 -17.80
CA ASN A 271 14.76 -9.99 -16.44
C ASN A 271 14.81 -11.09 -15.35
N GLN A 272 14.94 -12.38 -15.67
CA GLN A 272 14.87 -13.49 -14.71
C GLN A 272 15.76 -13.35 -13.46
N ALA A 273 16.95 -12.76 -13.61
CA ALA A 273 17.91 -12.53 -12.53
C ALA A 273 17.68 -11.23 -11.74
N ARG A 274 16.73 -10.38 -12.16
CA ARG A 274 16.48 -9.06 -11.57
C ARG A 274 15.90 -9.20 -10.17
N LYS A 275 16.44 -8.47 -9.19
CA LYS A 275 15.94 -8.49 -7.81
C LYS A 275 14.55 -7.85 -7.72
N ASP A 276 13.77 -8.24 -6.71
CA ASP A 276 12.49 -7.61 -6.41
C ASP A 276 12.71 -6.13 -6.05
N SER A 277 11.85 -5.26 -6.56
CA SER A 277 11.82 -3.87 -6.15
C SER A 277 11.47 -3.78 -4.65
N GLN A 278 12.27 -3.03 -3.90
CA GLN A 278 12.07 -2.75 -2.48
C GLN A 278 11.73 -1.27 -2.31
N GLY A 279 10.78 -0.96 -1.42
CA GLY A 279 10.35 0.41 -1.16
C GLY A 279 9.09 0.84 -1.92
N ILE A 280 8.71 2.11 -1.76
CA ILE A 280 7.47 2.65 -2.33
C ILE A 280 7.67 2.92 -3.81
N CYS A 281 6.75 2.41 -4.64
CA CYS A 281 6.89 2.26 -6.10
C CYS A 281 7.38 3.54 -6.85
N PHE A 282 6.95 4.74 -6.45
CA PHE A 282 7.31 5.99 -7.12
C PHE A 282 8.59 6.67 -6.60
N LEU A 283 9.15 6.20 -5.49
CA LEU A 283 10.35 6.78 -4.89
C LEU A 283 11.64 6.15 -5.40
N GLY A 284 11.56 4.93 -5.95
CA GLY A 284 12.74 4.20 -6.40
C GLY A 284 13.73 4.01 -5.27
N LYS A 285 14.94 4.55 -5.42
CA LYS A 285 16.03 4.44 -4.43
C LYS A 285 15.99 5.52 -3.33
N VAL A 286 15.03 6.44 -3.38
CA VAL A 286 14.93 7.58 -2.46
C VAL A 286 14.33 7.15 -1.13
N LYS A 287 14.90 7.64 -0.02
CA LYS A 287 14.33 7.40 1.31
C LYS A 287 13.04 8.18 1.49
N PHE A 288 12.04 7.54 2.08
CA PHE A 288 10.75 8.17 2.37
C PHE A 288 10.88 9.43 3.23
N SER A 289 11.80 9.45 4.20
CA SER A 289 12.05 10.63 5.06
C SER A 289 12.51 11.85 4.26
N GLU A 290 13.36 11.66 3.24
CA GLU A 290 13.83 12.75 2.38
C GLU A 290 12.70 13.29 1.50
N PHE A 291 11.81 12.40 1.05
CA PHE A 291 10.61 12.81 0.34
C PHE A 291 9.70 13.69 1.21
N VAL A 292 9.41 13.28 2.45
CA VAL A 292 8.58 14.05 3.38
C VAL A 292 9.21 15.40 3.70
N GLU A 293 10.51 15.43 4.00
CA GLU A 293 11.26 16.66 4.30
C GLU A 293 11.14 17.69 3.18
N ARG A 294 11.23 17.27 1.92
CA ARG A 294 11.13 18.20 0.78
C ARG A 294 9.73 18.77 0.56
N HIS A 295 8.67 18.06 0.95
CA HIS A 295 7.29 18.46 0.66
C HIS A 295 6.59 19.14 1.85
N ILE A 296 6.93 18.74 3.07
CA ILE A 296 6.33 19.26 4.30
C ILE A 296 7.32 20.14 5.07
N GLY A 297 8.62 19.95 4.87
CA GLY A 297 9.66 20.62 5.63
C GLY A 297 9.94 19.95 6.96
N GLU A 298 10.61 20.69 7.83
CA GLU A 298 10.84 20.35 9.23
C GLU A 298 10.07 21.30 10.12
N MET A 299 9.55 20.78 11.23
CA MET A 299 8.92 21.56 12.28
C MET A 299 9.46 21.05 13.61
N GLU A 300 10.49 21.73 14.11
CA GLU A 300 11.15 21.31 15.34
C GLU A 300 10.17 21.28 16.51
N GLY A 301 10.12 20.16 17.22
CA GLY A 301 9.29 19.95 18.39
C GLY A 301 10.05 19.20 19.47
N ILE A 302 9.35 18.76 20.52
CA ILE A 302 9.98 18.11 21.68
C ILE A 302 9.54 16.66 21.84
N ILE A 303 10.42 15.86 22.42
CA ILE A 303 10.16 14.49 22.81
C ILE A 303 10.05 14.42 24.33
N LEU A 304 8.95 13.84 24.81
CA LEU A 304 8.68 13.63 26.23
C LEU A 304 8.54 12.13 26.53
N GLU A 305 9.02 11.68 27.69
CA GLU A 305 8.64 10.36 28.23
C GLU A 305 7.18 10.41 28.70
N ALA A 306 6.35 9.48 28.22
CA ALA A 306 4.93 9.48 28.47
C ALA A 306 4.57 9.33 29.96
N GLU A 307 5.32 8.50 30.69
CA GLU A 307 5.03 8.16 32.08
C GLU A 307 5.52 9.22 33.07
N SER A 308 6.69 9.83 32.82
CA SER A 308 7.33 10.76 33.75
C SER A 308 7.13 12.24 33.38
N GLY A 309 6.83 12.53 32.11
CA GLY A 309 6.86 13.87 31.54
C GLY A 309 8.28 14.43 31.38
N ASP A 310 9.31 13.60 31.50
CA ASP A 310 10.68 14.04 31.37
C ASP A 310 10.99 14.47 29.93
N TYR A 311 11.63 15.63 29.81
CA TYR A 311 12.08 16.16 28.53
C TYR A 311 13.31 15.40 28.04
N LEU A 312 13.17 14.70 26.91
CA LEU A 312 14.20 13.81 26.37
C LEU A 312 14.99 14.42 25.21
N GLY A 313 14.51 15.52 24.64
CA GLY A 313 15.19 16.23 23.56
C GLY A 313 14.23 16.74 22.49
N LYS A 314 14.80 17.10 21.34
CA LYS A 314 14.06 17.68 20.22
C LYS A 314 13.91 16.69 19.07
N HIS A 315 12.91 16.91 18.24
CA HIS A 315 12.70 16.18 17.00
C HIS A 315 12.53 17.12 15.80
N ARG A 316 12.73 16.62 14.58
CA ARG A 316 12.64 17.40 13.33
C ARG A 316 11.21 17.60 12.80
N GLY A 317 10.24 16.90 13.38
CA GLY A 317 8.82 17.01 13.03
C GLY A 317 8.09 15.70 13.35
N PHE A 318 6.86 15.78 13.89
CA PHE A 318 6.11 14.58 14.29
C PHE A 318 5.80 13.65 13.11
N TRP A 319 5.79 14.16 11.86
CA TRP A 319 5.54 13.39 10.65
C TRP A 319 6.69 12.44 10.26
N PHE A 320 7.85 12.55 10.89
CA PHE A 320 8.93 11.57 10.75
C PHE A 320 8.80 10.38 11.71
N TYR A 321 7.72 10.35 12.50
CA TYR A 321 7.49 9.34 13.53
C TYR A 321 6.15 8.64 13.33
N THR A 322 6.20 7.31 13.40
CA THR A 322 5.01 6.45 13.41
C THR A 322 4.82 5.86 14.80
N ILE A 323 3.58 5.69 15.24
CA ILE A 323 3.27 4.99 16.50
C ILE A 323 3.88 3.58 16.46
N GLY A 324 4.60 3.20 17.51
CA GLY A 324 5.36 1.96 17.61
C GLY A 324 6.76 1.99 16.99
N GLN A 325 7.18 3.12 16.41
CA GLN A 325 8.53 3.26 15.88
C GLN A 325 9.58 3.21 16.99
N ARG A 326 10.53 2.27 16.84
CA ARG A 326 11.70 2.12 17.73
C ARG A 326 12.96 2.81 17.20
N GLN A 327 13.19 2.70 15.89
CA GLN A 327 14.42 3.17 15.25
C GLN A 327 14.34 4.67 14.93
N GLY A 328 15.49 5.35 14.89
CA GLY A 328 15.57 6.76 14.49
C GLY A 328 15.24 7.77 15.59
N LEU A 329 14.88 7.33 16.81
CA LEU A 329 14.64 8.23 17.95
C LEU A 329 15.91 8.87 18.51
N ARG A 330 17.07 8.18 18.39
CA ARG A 330 18.39 8.67 18.85
C ARG A 330 18.43 9.06 20.34
N LEU A 331 17.64 8.39 21.18
CA LEU A 331 17.58 8.60 22.62
C LEU A 331 18.43 7.55 23.37
N PRO A 332 19.20 7.94 24.40
CA PRO A 332 19.93 7.01 25.27
C PRO A 332 18.99 6.28 26.24
N GLY A 333 19.45 5.18 26.85
CA GLY A 333 18.71 4.47 27.90
C GLY A 333 17.49 3.67 27.43
N GLY A 334 17.46 3.28 26.14
CA GLY A 334 16.35 2.56 25.52
C GLY A 334 16.25 1.06 25.88
N PRO A 335 15.37 0.30 25.19
CA PRO A 335 14.67 0.68 23.96
C PRO A 335 13.53 1.67 24.18
N TRP A 336 13.40 2.65 23.29
CA TRP A 336 12.29 3.61 23.25
C TRP A 336 11.35 3.30 22.10
N TYR A 337 10.07 3.56 22.30
CA TYR A 337 9.03 3.46 21.27
C TYR A 337 8.18 4.72 21.28
N VAL A 338 7.80 5.19 20.09
CA VAL A 338 6.78 6.25 19.95
C VAL A 338 5.43 5.70 20.36
N VAL A 339 4.73 6.36 21.28
CA VAL A 339 3.48 5.84 21.84
C VAL A 339 2.29 6.71 21.50
N GLU A 340 2.51 8.02 21.36
CA GLU A 340 1.50 9.00 21.02
C GLU A 340 2.15 10.23 20.35
N LYS A 341 1.35 10.97 19.58
CA LYS A 341 1.75 12.22 18.94
C LYS A 341 0.69 13.28 19.21
N ASP A 342 1.10 14.38 19.82
CA ASP A 342 0.28 15.58 19.93
C ASP A 342 0.63 16.51 18.77
N VAL A 343 -0.22 16.45 17.74
CA VAL A 343 -0.07 17.22 16.50
C VAL A 343 -0.27 18.72 16.75
N GLN A 344 -1.19 19.09 17.64
CA GLN A 344 -1.51 20.49 17.91
C GLN A 344 -0.34 21.19 18.60
N ASN A 345 0.28 20.50 19.56
CA ASN A 345 1.38 21.05 20.32
C ASN A 345 2.77 20.68 19.77
N ASN A 346 2.85 19.91 18.69
CA ASN A 346 4.10 19.42 18.10
C ASN A 346 4.99 18.67 19.12
N VAL A 347 4.41 17.65 19.75
CA VAL A 347 5.08 16.79 20.74
C VAL A 347 4.99 15.32 20.35
N VAL A 348 6.11 14.61 20.49
CA VAL A 348 6.17 13.15 20.36
C VAL A 348 6.37 12.53 21.73
N PHE A 349 5.43 11.69 22.15
CA PHE A 349 5.56 10.92 23.39
C PHE A 349 6.24 9.58 23.11
N VAL A 350 7.17 9.21 23.97
CA VAL A 350 7.88 7.93 23.90
C VAL A 350 7.83 7.20 25.23
N SER A 351 8.00 5.88 25.20
CA SER A 351 8.03 5.06 26.41
C SER A 351 9.01 3.90 26.27
N ARG A 352 9.64 3.52 27.38
CA ARG A 352 10.45 2.28 27.49
C ARG A 352 9.59 1.06 27.81
N ASN A 353 8.45 1.28 28.46
CA ASN A 353 7.52 0.23 28.87
C ASN A 353 6.46 0.00 27.79
N TYR A 354 6.83 -0.04 26.51
CA TYR A 354 5.85 -0.07 25.41
C TYR A 354 4.96 -1.32 25.40
N TYR A 355 5.49 -2.45 25.89
CA TYR A 355 4.80 -3.74 25.92
C TYR A 355 4.27 -4.11 27.30
N SER A 356 4.17 -3.17 28.24
CA SER A 356 3.62 -3.48 29.57
C SER A 356 2.12 -3.80 29.50
N LEU A 357 1.65 -4.61 30.46
CA LEU A 357 0.29 -5.17 30.46
C LEU A 357 -0.82 -4.10 30.49
N ASP A 358 -0.54 -2.97 31.12
CA ASP A 358 -1.41 -1.80 31.23
C ASP A 358 -1.55 -1.01 29.91
N LYS A 359 -0.77 -1.35 28.87
CA LYS A 359 -0.75 -0.64 27.58
C LYS A 359 -1.21 -1.51 26.41
N ARG A 360 -1.96 -2.58 26.70
CA ARG A 360 -2.45 -3.55 25.71
C ARG A 360 -3.47 -2.92 24.77
N ARG A 361 -3.14 -2.86 23.49
CA ARG A 361 -4.04 -2.37 22.45
C ARG A 361 -4.73 -3.54 21.77
N ARG A 362 -6.05 -3.63 21.96
CA ARG A 362 -6.92 -4.65 21.34
C ARG A 362 -8.11 -4.05 20.62
N THR A 363 -8.45 -2.78 20.88
CA THR A 363 -9.65 -2.17 20.34
C THR A 363 -9.31 -0.97 19.45
N PHE A 364 -9.95 -0.89 18.29
CA PHE A 364 -9.77 0.24 17.38
C PHE A 364 -11.00 0.49 16.52
N ARG A 365 -11.12 1.73 16.01
CA ARG A 365 -12.14 2.12 15.05
C ARG A 365 -11.61 2.10 13.64
N VAL A 366 -12.44 1.60 12.75
CA VAL A 366 -12.21 1.57 11.31
C VAL A 366 -13.34 2.32 10.62
N GLY A 367 -12.98 3.34 9.85
CA GLY A 367 -13.92 4.11 9.02
C GLY A 367 -13.54 3.98 7.54
N SER A 368 -14.25 4.73 6.67
CA SER A 368 -14.09 4.62 5.22
C SER A 368 -14.14 3.15 4.76
N LEU A 369 -15.18 2.44 5.20
CA LEU A 369 -15.32 1.00 4.96
C LEU A 369 -15.59 0.75 3.47
N ASN A 370 -14.96 -0.30 2.93
CA ASN A 370 -15.14 -0.76 1.57
C ASN A 370 -15.17 -2.29 1.54
N TRP A 371 -16.33 -2.85 1.19
CA TRP A 371 -16.61 -4.28 1.16
C TRP A 371 -16.83 -4.76 -0.27
N PHE A 372 -16.38 -5.97 -0.60
CA PHE A 372 -16.60 -6.58 -1.92
C PHE A 372 -18.01 -7.15 -2.08
N GLU A 373 -18.60 -7.60 -0.98
CA GLU A 373 -19.96 -8.10 -0.90
C GLU A 373 -20.85 -7.09 -0.19
N ASN A 374 -22.11 -7.01 -0.61
CA ASN A 374 -23.08 -6.16 0.07
C ASN A 374 -23.22 -6.61 1.53
N ASP A 375 -23.40 -5.63 2.42
CA ASP A 375 -23.59 -5.78 3.86
C ASP A 375 -22.34 -6.03 4.72
N GLY A 376 -21.15 -6.28 4.15
CA GLY A 376 -19.93 -6.46 4.95
C GLY A 376 -20.07 -7.55 6.03
N PRO A 377 -19.31 -7.49 7.14
CA PRO A 377 -19.43 -8.49 8.19
C PRO A 377 -20.66 -8.28 9.07
N GLY A 378 -21.21 -9.37 9.61
CA GLY A 378 -22.29 -9.33 10.60
C GLY A 378 -21.84 -8.71 11.93
N ASN A 379 -22.80 -8.22 12.72
CA ASN A 379 -22.51 -7.77 14.08
C ASN A 379 -22.05 -8.92 14.96
N SER A 380 -20.98 -8.69 15.71
CA SER A 380 -20.31 -9.68 16.57
C SER A 380 -19.79 -10.91 15.82
N GLU A 381 -19.58 -10.78 14.50
CA GLU A 381 -18.98 -11.85 13.71
C GLU A 381 -17.50 -12.04 14.08
N ARG A 382 -17.08 -13.31 14.16
CA ARG A 382 -15.66 -13.68 14.34
C ARG A 382 -14.98 -13.75 12.98
N LEU A 383 -13.91 -12.98 12.82
CA LEU A 383 -13.16 -12.84 11.58
C LEU A 383 -11.66 -12.93 11.87
N LYS A 384 -10.88 -12.91 10.79
CA LYS A 384 -9.47 -12.59 10.85
C LYS A 384 -9.23 -11.21 10.27
N CYS A 385 -8.24 -10.49 10.76
CA CYS A 385 -7.84 -9.23 10.17
C CYS A 385 -6.31 -9.08 10.07
N LYS A 386 -5.90 -8.19 9.17
CA LYS A 386 -4.55 -7.66 9.06
C LYS A 386 -4.60 -6.15 9.24
N VAL A 387 -3.80 -5.63 10.15
CA VAL A 387 -3.67 -4.17 10.41
C VAL A 387 -2.43 -3.55 9.77
N ARG A 388 -1.60 -4.40 9.16
CA ARG A 388 -0.45 -4.06 8.30
C ARG A 388 -0.14 -5.24 7.39
N HIS A 389 0.71 -5.05 6.39
CA HIS A 389 1.15 -6.14 5.54
C HIS A 389 2.13 -7.06 6.31
N SER A 390 1.63 -8.24 6.71
CA SER A 390 2.41 -9.34 7.28
C SER A 390 1.79 -10.69 6.87
N PRO A 391 2.52 -11.81 7.06
CA PRO A 391 1.97 -13.16 6.90
C PRO A 391 0.97 -13.55 8.01
N GLU A 392 1.05 -12.88 9.16
CA GLU A 392 0.26 -13.17 10.35
C GLU A 392 -1.12 -12.50 10.27
N PHE A 393 -2.09 -13.12 10.95
CA PHE A 393 -3.47 -12.64 11.04
C PHE A 393 -3.84 -12.57 12.51
N HIS A 394 -4.65 -11.56 12.86
CA HIS A 394 -5.25 -11.47 14.18
C HIS A 394 -6.69 -11.98 14.13
N ASP A 395 -7.05 -12.87 15.05
CA ASP A 395 -8.46 -13.21 15.27
C ASP A 395 -9.18 -12.01 15.92
N CYS A 396 -10.31 -11.61 15.38
CA CYS A 396 -11.05 -10.43 15.84
C CYS A 396 -12.57 -10.61 15.84
N THR A 397 -13.26 -9.83 16.67
CA THR A 397 -14.70 -9.59 16.57
C THR A 397 -14.98 -8.17 16.14
N VAL A 398 -16.10 -7.96 15.45
CA VAL A 398 -16.45 -6.66 14.89
C VAL A 398 -17.86 -6.23 15.29
N ILE A 399 -18.03 -4.93 15.60
CA ILE A 399 -19.33 -4.33 15.97
C ILE A 399 -19.53 -3.11 15.08
N LYS A 400 -20.63 -3.06 14.33
CA LYS A 400 -21.00 -1.89 13.54
C LYS A 400 -21.58 -0.81 14.43
N GLN A 401 -21.14 0.42 14.21
CA GLN A 401 -21.68 1.62 14.82
C GLN A 401 -22.05 2.61 13.71
N CYS A 402 -23.29 3.09 13.74
CA CYS A 402 -23.71 4.20 12.90
C CYS A 402 -23.40 5.49 13.64
N THR A 403 -22.66 6.39 13.01
CA THR A 403 -22.44 7.73 13.53
C THR A 403 -23.12 8.74 12.61
N GLU A 404 -23.86 9.68 13.19
CA GLU A 404 -24.57 10.72 12.41
C GLU A 404 -23.60 11.60 11.60
N GLU A 405 -22.34 11.70 12.03
CA GLU A 405 -21.32 12.56 11.42
C GLU A 405 -20.34 11.84 10.48
N ASN A 406 -20.01 10.56 10.71
CA ASN A 406 -18.93 9.86 9.97
C ASN A 406 -19.40 8.63 9.18
N GLY A 407 -20.72 8.40 9.08
CA GLY A 407 -21.27 7.21 8.45
C GLY A 407 -21.01 5.94 9.26
N ASP A 408 -20.94 4.80 8.56
CA ASP A 408 -20.70 3.50 9.17
C ASP A 408 -19.25 3.34 9.64
N VAL A 409 -19.09 3.10 10.94
CA VAL A 409 -17.81 2.81 11.60
C VAL A 409 -17.85 1.38 12.13
N LEU A 410 -16.73 0.69 12.05
CA LEU A 410 -16.54 -0.64 12.62
C LEU A 410 -15.63 -0.55 13.85
N VAL A 411 -16.12 -0.98 15.01
CA VAL A 411 -15.28 -1.22 16.18
C VAL A 411 -14.76 -2.64 16.12
N VAL A 412 -13.45 -2.81 16.16
CA VAL A 412 -12.77 -4.09 16.05
C VAL A 412 -12.11 -4.42 17.38
N HIS A 413 -12.32 -5.64 17.86
CA HIS A 413 -11.66 -6.18 19.05
C HIS A 413 -10.77 -7.36 18.66
N LEU A 414 -9.47 -7.25 18.90
CA LEU A 414 -8.50 -8.30 18.68
C LEU A 414 -8.49 -9.28 19.86
N SER A 415 -8.28 -10.56 19.56
CA SER A 415 -8.13 -11.62 20.57
C SER A 415 -6.79 -11.51 21.32
N GLU A 416 -5.79 -10.92 20.67
CA GLU A 416 -4.44 -10.72 21.17
C GLU A 416 -4.01 -9.24 21.08
N ASP A 417 -2.93 -8.90 21.76
CA ASP A 417 -2.41 -7.53 21.80
C ASP A 417 -1.67 -7.19 20.50
N ASP A 418 -1.99 -6.06 19.87
CA ASP A 418 -1.15 -5.49 18.82
C ASP A 418 -0.95 -3.99 19.05
N GLN A 419 0.31 -3.60 19.21
CA GLN A 419 0.70 -2.24 19.48
C GLN A 419 0.74 -1.32 18.25
N GLY A 420 0.84 -1.87 17.03
CA GLY A 420 1.02 -1.08 15.81
C GLY A 420 -0.28 -0.73 15.08
N LEU A 421 -1.36 -0.49 15.83
CA LEU A 421 -2.64 0.03 15.33
C LEU A 421 -2.51 1.53 15.01
N ALA A 422 -1.81 1.85 13.92
CA ALA A 422 -1.53 3.24 13.55
C ALA A 422 -2.69 3.84 12.73
N ALA A 423 -3.19 5.00 13.16
CA ALA A 423 -4.18 5.77 12.42
C ALA A 423 -3.69 6.09 10.99
N GLY A 424 -4.57 5.94 9.99
CA GLY A 424 -4.26 6.07 8.57
C GLY A 424 -3.81 4.77 7.89
N GLN A 425 -3.43 3.73 8.63
CA GLN A 425 -3.23 2.39 8.06
C GLN A 425 -4.58 1.73 7.76
N PHE A 426 -4.55 0.66 6.96
CA PHE A 426 -5.73 -0.11 6.62
C PHE A 426 -5.87 -1.34 7.51
N ALA A 427 -7.10 -1.63 7.90
CA ALA A 427 -7.51 -2.91 8.47
C ALA A 427 -8.24 -3.72 7.40
N ALA A 428 -7.65 -4.82 6.96
CA ALA A 428 -8.24 -5.75 5.98
C ALA A 428 -8.84 -6.95 6.70
N PHE A 429 -10.06 -7.35 6.32
CA PHE A 429 -10.81 -8.41 7.01
C PHE A 429 -10.97 -9.63 6.13
N TYR A 430 -10.97 -10.79 6.76
CA TYR A 430 -10.93 -12.09 6.11
C TYR A 430 -11.87 -13.08 6.78
N ARG A 431 -12.55 -13.86 5.94
CA ARG A 431 -13.29 -15.05 6.32
C ARG A 431 -12.61 -16.24 5.67
N GLU A 432 -12.03 -17.10 6.48
CA GLU A 432 -11.18 -18.21 6.02
C GLU A 432 -10.05 -17.75 5.09
N LYS A 433 -10.19 -17.98 3.78
CA LYS A 433 -9.23 -17.57 2.73
C LYS A 433 -9.70 -16.37 1.91
N SER A 434 -10.93 -15.90 2.12
CA SER A 434 -11.53 -14.80 1.34
C SER A 434 -11.33 -13.49 2.06
N CYS A 435 -10.82 -12.48 1.35
CA CYS A 435 -10.81 -11.10 1.80
C CYS A 435 -12.21 -10.52 1.59
N LEU A 436 -12.79 -9.95 2.66
CA LEU A 436 -14.12 -9.34 2.62
C LEU A 436 -14.05 -7.87 2.18
N GLY A 437 -12.91 -7.22 2.41
CA GLY A 437 -12.71 -5.80 2.21
C GLY A 437 -11.83 -5.19 3.30
N SER A 438 -11.88 -3.87 3.42
CA SER A 438 -11.06 -3.13 4.38
C SER A 438 -11.67 -1.78 4.74
N GLY A 439 -11.08 -1.12 5.74
CA GLY A 439 -11.24 0.31 5.96
C GLY A 439 -9.99 0.92 6.59
N ILE A 440 -10.05 2.21 6.87
CA ILE A 440 -8.95 2.99 7.42
C ILE A 440 -9.08 3.03 8.95
N ILE A 441 -8.00 2.68 9.65
CA ILE A 441 -7.89 2.81 11.11
C ILE A 441 -7.96 4.30 11.45
N LEU A 442 -8.97 4.68 12.23
CA LEU A 442 -9.18 6.07 12.66
C LEU A 442 -8.37 6.35 13.92
N ASP A 443 -8.53 5.47 14.91
CA ASP A 443 -7.88 5.52 16.22
C ASP A 443 -7.93 4.14 16.87
N SER A 444 -7.10 3.97 17.90
CA SER A 444 -7.04 2.77 18.72
C SER A 444 -7.00 3.17 20.18
N TRP A 445 -7.65 2.41 21.04
CA TRP A 445 -7.58 2.60 22.49
C TRP A 445 -7.46 1.24 23.19
N ASP A 446 -6.89 1.30 24.37
CA ASP A 446 -6.97 0.31 25.43
C ASP A 446 -8.15 0.67 26.34
N GLU A 447 -8.63 -0.29 27.13
CA GLU A 447 -9.66 -0.03 28.15
C GLU A 447 -9.18 0.99 29.21
N MET A 448 -7.88 1.27 29.28
CA MET A 448 -7.25 2.15 30.27
C MET A 448 -6.76 3.51 29.72
N SER A 449 -6.82 3.77 28.40
CA SER A 449 -6.09 4.85 27.69
C SER A 449 -4.56 4.74 27.87
N PHE A 450 -3.74 4.87 26.81
CA PHE A 450 -2.28 4.91 26.99
C PHE A 450 -1.97 6.09 27.91
N PRO A 451 -1.49 5.88 29.15
CA PRO A 451 -1.52 6.94 30.13
C PRO A 451 -0.31 7.85 29.90
N VAL A 452 -0.49 8.89 29.09
CA VAL A 452 0.39 10.05 29.12
C VAL A 452 0.07 10.79 30.42
N CYS A 453 1.06 10.93 31.31
CA CYS A 453 0.82 11.51 32.62
C CYS A 453 0.42 12.99 32.51
N SER A 454 -0.32 13.50 33.49
CA SER A 454 -0.80 14.89 33.49
C SER A 454 0.34 15.89 33.31
N ARG A 455 1.49 15.65 33.97
CA ARG A 455 2.70 16.46 33.83
C ARG A 455 3.19 16.53 32.36
N ALA A 456 3.22 15.40 31.65
CA ALA A 456 3.63 15.36 30.26
C ALA A 456 2.65 16.16 29.36
N LEU A 457 1.34 16.04 29.61
CA LEU A 457 0.30 16.79 28.90
C LEU A 457 0.37 18.30 29.19
N GLU A 458 0.65 18.69 30.43
CA GLU A 458 0.82 20.09 30.83
C GLU A 458 2.04 20.71 30.15
N ILE A 459 3.17 19.99 30.14
CA ILE A 459 4.39 20.43 29.44
C ILE A 459 4.12 20.55 27.94
N ALA A 460 3.36 19.61 27.35
CA ALA A 460 3.04 19.65 25.94
C ALA A 460 2.28 20.94 25.56
N LYS A 461 1.39 21.42 26.44
CA LYS A 461 0.58 22.64 26.23
C LYS A 461 1.31 23.96 26.48
N LEU A 462 2.55 23.95 26.96
CA LEU A 462 3.31 25.19 27.16
C LEU A 462 3.54 25.91 25.83
N GLU A 463 3.22 27.21 25.77
CA GLU A 463 3.49 28.04 24.60
C GLU A 463 5.00 28.24 24.38
N ASP A 464 5.75 28.46 25.47
CA ASP A 464 7.21 28.57 25.44
C ASP A 464 7.90 27.34 26.07
N LYS A 465 8.42 26.48 25.19
CA LYS A 465 9.15 25.25 25.55
C LYS A 465 10.66 25.47 25.69
N SER A 466 11.17 26.68 25.47
CA SER A 466 12.60 27.00 25.61
C SER A 466 13.08 26.91 27.07
N SER A 467 12.14 27.04 28.01
CA SER A 467 12.36 27.00 29.46
C SER A 467 12.58 25.59 30.03
N LEU A 468 12.39 24.53 29.24
CA LEU A 468 12.50 23.12 29.70
C LEU A 468 13.94 22.68 30.06
N GLY A 469 14.93 23.55 29.85
CA GLY A 469 16.31 23.30 30.27
C GLY A 469 17.00 22.22 29.42
N LYS A 470 17.86 21.42 30.06
CA LYS A 470 18.63 20.37 29.37
C LYS A 470 17.83 19.05 29.37
N PRO A 471 17.90 18.26 28.28
CA PRO A 471 17.31 16.93 28.25
C PRO A 471 17.79 16.06 29.40
N VAL A 472 16.86 15.33 30.02
CA VAL A 472 17.16 14.39 31.08
C VAL A 472 18.04 13.27 30.51
N ARG A 473 19.20 13.07 31.13
CA ARG A 473 20.10 11.96 30.78
C ARG A 473 19.68 10.72 31.55
N ILE A 474 19.01 9.81 30.86
CA ILE A 474 18.65 8.50 31.44
C ILE A 474 19.89 7.61 31.42
N VAL A 475 20.36 7.25 32.62
CA VAL A 475 21.50 6.35 32.82
C VAL A 475 20.94 4.95 33.08
N ASN A 476 21.41 3.94 32.34
CA ASN A 476 21.05 2.55 32.61
C ASN A 476 21.67 2.13 33.96
N LEU A 477 20.82 1.93 34.98
CA LEU A 477 21.25 1.53 36.32
C LEU A 477 21.75 0.06 36.41
N GLU A 478 21.65 -0.71 35.33
CA GLU A 478 22.08 -2.13 35.27
C GLU A 478 23.60 -2.34 35.40
N HIS A 479 24.41 -1.27 35.40
CA HIS A 479 25.87 -1.37 35.58
C HIS A 479 26.41 -0.74 36.88
N THR A 480 25.54 -0.42 37.84
CA THR A 480 25.94 0.13 39.16
C THR A 480 25.55 -0.80 40.30
N VAL A 481 25.98 -2.06 40.24
CA VAL A 481 26.22 -2.86 41.44
C VAL A 481 27.72 -3.07 41.55
N LYS A 482 28.36 -2.30 42.43
CA LYS A 482 29.77 -2.53 42.79
C LYS A 482 29.89 -3.90 43.46
N PRO A 483 30.92 -4.71 43.16
CA PRO A 483 31.17 -5.99 43.83
C PRO A 483 31.84 -5.76 45.18
N GLU A 484 31.14 -5.13 46.13
CA GLU A 484 31.61 -5.00 47.51
C GLU A 484 30.41 -5.13 48.44
N GLN A 485 29.97 -6.37 48.67
CA GLN A 485 29.29 -6.87 49.89
C GLN A 485 28.84 -8.34 49.72
N GLN A 486 29.77 -9.20 49.33
CA GLN A 486 29.64 -10.66 49.45
C GLN A 486 30.80 -11.25 50.27
N GLU A 487 31.12 -10.63 51.40
CA GLU A 487 31.93 -11.28 52.44
C GLU A 487 31.41 -10.80 53.80
N ALA A 488 30.48 -11.54 54.39
CA ALA A 488 30.28 -11.65 55.85
C ALA A 488 29.09 -12.56 56.22
N ILE A 489 28.99 -13.79 55.69
CA ILE A 489 28.28 -14.87 56.40
C ILE A 489 29.02 -16.19 56.17
N LYS A 490 30.18 -16.32 56.79
CA LYS A 490 30.78 -17.58 57.22
C LYS A 490 31.63 -17.26 58.44
N VAL A 491 31.05 -17.40 59.63
CA VAL A 491 31.63 -17.92 60.90
C VAL A 491 30.51 -17.77 61.94
N GLY A 492 30.12 -18.88 62.58
CA GLY A 492 29.15 -18.94 63.66
C GLY A 492 28.29 -20.19 63.59
#